data_AF-A0A0G4IJI8-F1
#
_entry.id   AF-A0A0G4IJI8-F1
#
_cell.length_a   1.000
_cell.length_b   1.000
_cell.length_c   1.000
_cell.angle_alpha   90.00
_cell.angle_beta   90.00
_cell.angle_gamma   90.00
#
_symmetry.space_group_name_H-M   'P 1'
#
loop_
_entity.id
_entity.type
_entity.pdbx_description
1 polymer ?
#
loop_
_entity_poly.entity_id
_entity_poly.type
_entity_poly.pdbx_seq_one_letter_code
_entity_poly.pdbx_strand_id
1 'polypeptide(L)'
;MESDNGHASDAAHQELVSLVRSHHITSSSTLLHAYAQIVEKTTAVFESAVDSAGQAVVHVNINGQICGSACSASRKQARLMAIENALHRCCPDLLAMVQRQSGSIPDMPTSSTTVKPVPQTLQAVGPGGSAAVADSGTVREVICMAEQGRLSSGLEALRLIQQRMQAALPEIEQSIQENGETQVTV
;
A
#
# COMPACT_ATOMS: atom_id res chain seq x y z
N MET A 1 -31.96 4.98 21.94
CA MET A 1 -31.55 6.35 21.57
C MET A 1 -30.48 6.19 20.50
N GLU A 2 -30.88 6.03 19.25
CA GLU A 2 -29.97 5.73 18.15
C GLU A 2 -30.52 6.44 16.91
N SER A 3 -29.96 7.60 16.54
CA SER A 3 -30.15 8.24 15.22
C SER A 3 -29.32 9.53 14.99
N ASP A 4 -28.24 9.80 15.74
CA ASP A 4 -27.48 11.06 15.57
C ASP A 4 -26.23 10.95 14.67
N ASN A 5 -25.76 9.73 14.34
CA ASN A 5 -24.49 9.57 13.62
C ASN A 5 -24.54 9.93 12.13
N GLY A 6 -25.71 9.93 11.49
CA GLY A 6 -25.83 10.26 10.06
C GLY A 6 -25.64 11.75 9.77
N HIS A 7 -26.19 12.63 10.62
CA HIS A 7 -26.13 14.09 10.42
C HIS A 7 -24.73 14.67 10.70
N ALA A 8 -24.00 14.10 11.67
CA ALA A 8 -22.65 14.55 12.00
C ALA A 8 -21.65 14.26 10.87
N SER A 9 -21.79 13.09 10.21
CA SER A 9 -20.91 12.73 9.09
C SER A 9 -21.17 13.60 7.86
N ASP A 10 -22.42 13.94 7.57
CA ASP A 10 -22.79 14.79 6.43
C ASP A 10 -22.32 16.23 6.61
N ALA A 11 -22.49 16.79 7.83
CA ALA A 11 -22.00 18.11 8.18
C ALA A 11 -20.47 18.22 8.08
N ALA A 12 -19.74 17.22 8.58
CA ALA A 12 -18.28 17.15 8.49
C ALA A 12 -17.80 17.09 7.03
N HIS A 13 -18.48 16.32 6.18
CA HIS A 13 -18.18 16.26 4.76
C HIS A 13 -18.43 17.61 4.09
N GLN A 14 -19.54 18.28 4.41
CA GLN A 14 -19.91 19.56 3.83
C GLN A 14 -18.96 20.70 4.25
N GLU A 15 -18.46 20.67 5.49
CA GLU A 15 -17.38 21.55 5.94
C GLU A 15 -16.12 21.36 5.11
N LEU A 16 -15.71 20.10 4.87
CA LEU A 16 -14.53 19.80 4.07
C LEU A 16 -14.66 20.30 2.62
N VAL A 17 -15.84 20.11 2.02
CA VAL A 17 -16.16 20.63 0.68
C VAL A 17 -16.02 22.16 0.65
N SER A 18 -16.50 22.84 1.69
CA SER A 18 -16.41 24.30 1.79
C SER A 18 -14.96 24.77 1.82
N LEU A 19 -14.10 24.13 2.62
CA LEU A 19 -12.67 24.45 2.73
C LEU A 19 -11.88 24.23 1.43
N VAL A 20 -12.23 23.19 0.67
CA VAL A 20 -11.63 22.96 -0.66
C VAL A 20 -12.12 24.03 -1.64
N ARG A 21 -13.43 24.35 -1.67
CA ARG A 21 -13.99 25.36 -2.58
C ARG A 21 -13.47 26.77 -2.29
N SER A 22 -13.18 27.10 -1.04
CA SER A 22 -12.63 28.38 -0.63
C SER A 22 -11.10 28.48 -0.81
N HIS A 23 -10.47 27.48 -1.45
CA HIS A 23 -9.01 27.41 -1.66
C HIS A 23 -8.17 27.42 -0.37
N HIS A 24 -8.76 27.04 0.78
CA HIS A 24 -7.98 26.85 2.01
C HIS A 24 -7.19 25.52 1.97
N ILE A 25 -7.69 24.52 1.23
CA ILE A 25 -7.02 23.25 1.00
C ILE A 25 -6.55 23.18 -0.46
N THR A 26 -5.25 23.30 -0.67
CA THR A 26 -4.64 23.37 -2.01
C THR A 26 -3.73 22.19 -2.34
N SER A 27 -3.55 21.25 -1.40
CA SER A 27 -2.69 20.08 -1.60
C SER A 27 -3.31 18.82 -1.02
N SER A 28 -2.99 17.67 -1.61
CA SER A 28 -3.42 16.34 -1.13
C SER A 28 -2.99 16.11 0.33
N SER A 29 -1.82 16.60 0.72
CA SER A 29 -1.34 16.47 2.12
C SER A 29 -2.23 17.24 3.10
N THR A 30 -2.62 18.47 2.75
CA THR A 30 -3.51 19.30 3.57
C THR A 30 -4.92 18.70 3.60
N LEU A 31 -5.39 18.14 2.48
CA LEU A 31 -6.70 17.50 2.39
C LEU A 31 -6.80 16.28 3.31
N LEU A 32 -5.78 15.41 3.32
CA LEU A 32 -5.75 14.23 4.20
C LEU A 32 -5.74 14.63 5.67
N HIS A 33 -4.99 15.68 6.02
CA HIS A 33 -4.94 16.19 7.38
C HIS A 33 -6.32 16.71 7.83
N ALA A 34 -6.96 17.54 7.00
CA ALA A 34 -8.30 18.05 7.27
C ALA A 34 -9.33 16.92 7.38
N TYR A 35 -9.27 15.93 6.48
CA TYR A 35 -10.15 14.76 6.52
C TYR A 35 -10.01 14.00 7.84
N ALA A 36 -8.78 13.67 8.24
CA ALA A 36 -8.53 12.94 9.48
C ALA A 36 -9.05 13.70 10.72
N GLN A 37 -8.90 15.03 10.75
CA GLN A 37 -9.34 15.85 11.88
C GLN A 37 -10.85 16.09 11.93
N ILE A 38 -11.47 16.41 10.79
CA ILE A 38 -12.88 16.85 10.74
C ILE A 38 -13.82 15.65 10.68
N VAL A 39 -13.50 14.64 9.86
CA VAL A 39 -14.36 13.47 9.64
C VAL A 39 -14.08 12.39 10.68
N GLU A 40 -12.82 11.98 10.80
CA GLU A 40 -12.41 10.84 11.64
C GLU A 40 -12.08 11.25 13.09
N LYS A 41 -12.06 12.56 13.38
CA LYS A 41 -11.72 13.13 14.70
C LYS A 41 -10.41 12.60 15.26
N THR A 42 -9.44 12.34 14.38
CA THR A 42 -8.15 11.73 14.70
C THR A 42 -7.02 12.37 13.90
N THR A 43 -5.81 11.80 13.98
CA THR A 43 -4.67 12.21 13.18
C THR A 43 -4.18 11.06 12.30
N ALA A 44 -3.75 11.39 11.08
CA ALA A 44 -3.14 10.42 10.19
C ALA A 44 -1.71 10.09 10.67
N VAL A 45 -1.44 8.81 10.90
CA VAL A 45 -0.13 8.28 11.27
C VAL A 45 0.56 7.75 10.03
N PHE A 46 1.83 8.14 9.84
CA PHE A 46 2.64 7.71 8.70
C PHE A 46 3.69 6.72 9.18
N GLU A 47 3.57 5.47 8.75
CA GLU A 47 4.56 4.44 9.01
C GLU A 47 5.45 4.32 7.79
N SER A 48 6.76 4.47 7.97
CA SER A 48 7.73 4.41 6.88
C SER A 48 8.68 3.23 7.10
N ALA A 49 8.86 2.44 6.06
CA ALA A 49 9.78 1.32 6.02
C ALA A 49 10.61 1.38 4.73
N VAL A 50 11.58 0.47 4.63
CA VAL A 50 12.31 0.20 3.40
C VAL A 50 12.07 -1.26 3.05
N ASP A 51 11.68 -1.55 1.82
CA ASP A 51 11.49 -2.92 1.38
C ASP A 51 12.82 -3.63 1.09
N SER A 52 12.75 -4.92 0.80
CA SER A 52 13.92 -5.74 0.46
C SER A 52 14.64 -5.27 -0.81
N ALA A 53 14.00 -4.46 -1.65
CA ALA A 53 14.56 -3.87 -2.86
C ALA A 53 15.13 -2.45 -2.63
N GLY A 54 15.18 -1.98 -1.38
CA GLY A 54 15.67 -0.65 -1.03
C GLY A 54 14.73 0.50 -1.37
N GLN A 55 13.48 0.22 -1.75
CA GLN A 55 12.46 1.25 -2.00
C GLN A 55 11.87 1.72 -0.67
N ALA A 56 11.58 3.01 -0.57
CA ALA A 56 10.84 3.54 0.55
C ALA A 56 9.37 3.11 0.44
N VAL A 57 8.85 2.49 1.49
CA VAL A 57 7.44 2.12 1.63
C VAL A 57 6.81 3.01 2.69
N VAL A 58 5.66 3.59 2.38
CA VAL A 58 4.90 4.43 3.32
C VAL A 58 3.48 3.90 3.43
N HIS A 59 3.01 3.72 4.66
CA HIS A 59 1.63 3.41 5.01
C HIS A 59 0.99 4.58 5.73
N VAL A 60 -0.24 4.89 5.36
CA VAL A 60 -1.10 5.90 6.00
C VAL A 60 -2.14 5.17 6.83
N ASN A 61 -2.06 5.36 8.14
CA ASN A 61 -3.01 4.79 9.10
C ASN A 61 -3.93 5.89 9.62
N ILE A 62 -5.23 5.67 9.54
CA ILE A 62 -6.26 6.52 10.14
C ILE A 62 -7.16 5.62 10.98
N ASN A 63 -7.33 5.96 12.26
CA ASN A 63 -8.20 5.22 13.18
C ASN A 63 -7.84 3.72 13.30
N GLY A 64 -6.55 3.38 13.21
CA GLY A 64 -6.07 2.00 13.30
C GLY A 64 -6.15 1.20 11.99
N GLN A 65 -6.67 1.78 10.91
CA GLN A 65 -6.77 1.14 9.60
C GLN A 65 -5.81 1.75 8.58
N ILE A 66 -5.17 0.89 7.79
CA ILE A 66 -4.32 1.33 6.68
C ILE A 66 -5.22 1.77 5.52
N CYS A 67 -5.36 3.08 5.35
CA CYS A 67 -6.18 3.67 4.31
C CYS A 67 -5.42 3.82 2.99
N GLY A 68 -4.09 3.91 3.02
CA GLY A 68 -3.28 4.02 1.80
C GLY A 68 -1.86 3.53 2.01
N SER A 69 -1.26 3.01 0.94
CA SER A 69 0.12 2.57 0.92
C SER A 69 0.75 2.81 -0.44
N ALA A 70 2.05 3.13 -0.46
CA ALA A 70 2.80 3.22 -1.70
C ALA A 70 4.29 2.96 -1.46
N CYS A 71 4.98 2.54 -2.53
CA CYS A 71 6.43 2.36 -2.56
C CYS A 71 7.07 3.22 -3.65
N SER A 72 8.24 3.78 -3.38
CA SER A 72 9.03 4.53 -4.37
C SER A 72 10.49 4.64 -3.94
N ALA A 73 11.40 4.89 -4.90
CA ALA A 73 12.81 5.12 -4.60
C ALA A 73 13.03 6.37 -3.72
N SER A 74 12.07 7.30 -3.72
CA SER A 74 12.10 8.50 -2.87
C SER A 74 11.06 8.42 -1.77
N ARG A 75 11.49 8.57 -0.50
CA ARG A 75 10.57 8.68 0.66
C ARG A 75 9.52 9.77 0.48
N LYS A 76 9.90 10.90 -0.12
CA LYS A 76 8.97 12.02 -0.37
C LYS A 76 7.89 11.61 -1.37
N GLN A 77 8.29 10.92 -2.44
CA GLN A 77 7.37 10.45 -3.47
C GLN A 77 6.47 9.33 -2.96
N ALA A 78 7.03 8.34 -2.24
CA ALA A 78 6.28 7.27 -1.61
C ALA A 78 5.21 7.82 -0.66
N ARG A 79 5.55 8.84 0.14
CA ARG A 79 4.59 9.49 1.04
C ARG A 79 3.47 10.19 0.27
N LEU A 80 3.79 10.93 -0.78
CA LEU A 80 2.79 11.64 -1.58
C LEU A 80 1.83 10.66 -2.26
N MET A 81 2.35 9.59 -2.85
CA MET A 81 1.55 8.53 -3.45
C MET A 81 0.68 7.80 -2.41
N ALA A 82 1.20 7.53 -1.22
CA ALA A 82 0.43 6.88 -0.15
C ALA A 82 -0.73 7.78 0.32
N ILE A 83 -0.53 9.11 0.37
CA ILE A 83 -1.57 10.10 0.66
C ILE A 83 -2.65 10.08 -0.41
N GLU A 84 -2.27 10.12 -1.69
CA GLU A 84 -3.23 10.09 -2.81
C GLU A 84 -4.02 8.78 -2.81
N ASN A 85 -3.35 7.65 -2.58
CA ASN A 85 -4.02 6.35 -2.46
C ASN A 85 -5.01 6.31 -1.28
N ALA A 86 -4.68 6.93 -0.15
CA ALA A 86 -5.59 7.05 0.99
C ALA A 86 -6.82 7.91 0.63
N LEU A 87 -6.61 9.08 0.03
CA LEU A 87 -7.67 9.98 -0.37
C LEU A 87 -8.57 9.41 -1.47
N HIS A 88 -8.01 8.62 -2.39
CA HIS A 88 -8.79 7.91 -3.40
C HIS A 88 -9.78 6.92 -2.78
N ARG A 89 -9.46 6.32 -1.63
CA ARG A 89 -10.36 5.41 -0.91
C ARG A 89 -11.34 6.15 -0.01
N CYS A 90 -10.89 7.19 0.69
CA CYS A 90 -11.69 7.89 1.69
C CYS A 90 -12.62 8.97 1.09
N CYS A 91 -12.13 9.75 0.11
CA CYS A 91 -12.84 10.92 -0.40
C CYS A 91 -12.43 11.26 -1.86
N PRO A 92 -12.76 10.40 -2.84
CA PRO A 92 -12.34 10.57 -4.24
C PRO A 92 -12.82 11.88 -4.86
N ASP A 93 -14.02 12.35 -4.53
CA ASP A 93 -14.59 13.59 -5.08
C ASP A 93 -13.79 14.83 -4.65
N LEU A 94 -13.38 14.87 -3.39
CA LEU A 94 -12.62 15.98 -2.81
C LEU A 94 -11.19 16.02 -3.38
N LEU A 95 -10.57 14.86 -3.55
CA LEU A 95 -9.27 14.74 -4.21
C LEU A 95 -9.34 15.27 -5.65
N ALA A 96 -10.37 14.89 -6.40
CA ALA A 96 -10.57 15.37 -7.77
C ALA A 96 -10.83 16.89 -7.85
N MET A 97 -11.42 17.51 -6.82
CA MET A 97 -11.54 18.97 -6.76
C MET A 97 -10.19 19.63 -6.53
N VAL A 98 -9.38 19.14 -5.58
CA VAL A 98 -8.04 19.69 -5.29
C VAL A 98 -7.13 19.55 -6.52
N GLN A 99 -7.13 18.39 -7.17
CA GLN A 99 -6.32 18.14 -8.37
C GLN A 99 -6.69 19.06 -9.55
N ARG A 100 -7.98 19.39 -9.70
CA ARG A 100 -8.43 20.37 -10.70
C ARG A 100 -7.94 21.79 -10.38
N GLN A 101 -7.87 22.16 -9.10
CA GLN A 101 -7.36 23.47 -8.68
C GLN A 101 -5.84 23.59 -8.89
N SER A 102 -5.09 22.50 -8.70
CA SER A 102 -3.64 22.47 -8.91
C SER A 102 -3.23 22.31 -10.39
N GLY A 103 -4.19 22.17 -11.32
CA GLY A 103 -3.90 21.95 -12.74
C GLY A 103 -3.30 20.58 -13.05
N SER A 104 -3.33 19.66 -12.08
CA SER A 104 -2.85 18.29 -12.22
C SER A 104 -4.00 17.41 -12.72
N ILE A 105 -4.32 17.51 -14.00
CA ILE A 105 -5.30 16.63 -14.65
C ILE A 105 -4.50 15.44 -15.21
N PRO A 106 -4.66 14.20 -14.70
CA PRO A 106 -4.27 13.04 -15.49
C PRO A 106 -5.24 12.99 -16.68
N ASP A 107 -4.71 13.21 -17.89
CA ASP A 107 -5.45 13.09 -19.14
C ASP A 107 -6.29 11.81 -19.13
N MET A 108 -7.60 12.00 -19.14
CA MET A 108 -8.59 10.96 -19.41
C MET A 108 -8.23 10.36 -20.78
N PRO A 109 -8.08 9.04 -20.95
CA PRO A 109 -7.78 8.48 -22.25
C PRO A 109 -9.01 8.65 -23.14
N THR A 110 -9.03 9.75 -23.90
CA THR A 110 -9.87 9.85 -25.08
C THR A 110 -9.36 8.80 -26.06
N SER A 111 -10.23 7.84 -26.34
CA SER A 111 -9.96 6.78 -27.31
C SER A 111 -9.60 7.41 -28.65
N SER A 112 -8.38 7.20 -29.15
CA SER A 112 -8.06 7.04 -30.58
C SER A 112 -6.56 6.79 -30.83
N THR A 113 -6.28 5.61 -31.41
CA THR A 113 -5.38 5.43 -32.57
C THR A 113 -3.86 5.42 -32.35
N THR A 114 -3.31 4.20 -32.18
CA THR A 114 -2.34 3.54 -33.08
C THR A 114 -1.36 2.67 -32.30
N VAL A 115 -1.60 1.36 -32.34
CA VAL A 115 -0.64 0.33 -32.01
C VAL A 115 0.56 0.39 -32.97
N LYS A 116 1.77 0.53 -32.41
CA LYS A 116 3.01 0.08 -33.06
C LYS A 116 3.77 -0.84 -32.10
N PRO A 117 4.27 -1.99 -32.57
CA PRO A 117 4.78 -3.05 -31.70
C PRO A 117 6.18 -2.75 -31.16
N VAL A 118 6.37 -3.25 -29.94
CA VAL A 118 7.58 -3.38 -29.13
C VAL A 118 8.76 -4.01 -29.89
N PRO A 119 10.00 -3.58 -29.65
CA PRO A 119 11.16 -4.46 -29.69
C PRO A 119 11.54 -4.87 -28.25
N GLN A 120 11.49 -6.17 -28.01
CA GLN A 120 11.97 -6.83 -26.80
C GLN A 120 13.49 -6.72 -26.74
N THR A 121 14.04 -6.39 -25.56
CA THR A 121 15.42 -6.74 -25.25
C THR A 121 15.47 -7.42 -23.89
N LEU A 122 15.53 -8.76 -23.97
CA LEU A 122 16.06 -9.65 -22.94
C LEU A 122 17.47 -9.20 -22.53
N GLN A 123 17.71 -8.97 -21.25
CA GLN A 123 19.01 -9.28 -20.64
C GLN A 123 18.83 -9.83 -19.22
N ALA A 124 19.49 -10.96 -19.01
CA ALA A 124 19.51 -11.80 -17.83
C ALA A 124 20.74 -11.50 -16.94
N VAL A 125 20.90 -12.30 -15.88
CA VAL A 125 22.08 -12.51 -15.00
C VAL A 125 22.13 -11.56 -13.79
N GLY A 126 22.28 -11.98 -12.53
CA GLY A 126 22.70 -13.26 -11.95
C GLY A 126 22.48 -13.33 -10.42
N PRO A 127 23.10 -14.29 -9.70
CA PRO A 127 22.52 -14.96 -8.52
C PRO A 127 23.19 -14.62 -7.17
N GLY A 128 22.55 -15.05 -6.07
CA GLY A 128 23.10 -15.09 -4.70
C GLY A 128 22.24 -14.27 -3.74
N GLY A 129 21.77 -14.74 -2.59
CA GLY A 129 22.00 -15.94 -1.81
C GLY A 129 21.45 -15.64 -0.41
N SER A 130 20.70 -16.59 0.15
CA SER A 130 19.94 -16.58 1.41
C SER A 130 20.48 -15.79 2.61
N ALA A 131 19.56 -15.23 3.40
CA ALA A 131 19.46 -15.55 4.83
C ALA A 131 18.05 -15.21 5.36
N ALA A 132 17.51 -16.14 6.12
CA ALA A 132 16.12 -16.29 6.51
C ALA A 132 15.69 -15.35 7.65
N VAL A 133 14.42 -14.96 7.63
CA VAL A 133 13.57 -14.92 8.82
C VAL A 133 12.15 -15.28 8.38
N ALA A 134 11.68 -16.47 8.81
CA ALA A 134 10.26 -16.74 8.94
C ALA A 134 9.68 -15.68 9.90
N ASP A 135 8.62 -14.98 9.55
CA ASP A 135 7.24 -15.38 9.82
C ASP A 135 6.37 -14.19 9.33
N SER A 136 5.21 -14.40 8.70
CA SER A 136 4.32 -13.33 8.18
C SER A 136 4.68 -12.62 6.85
N GLY A 137 5.71 -13.08 6.12
CA GLY A 137 6.06 -12.57 4.78
C GLY A 137 5.23 -13.18 3.64
N THR A 138 4.91 -14.46 3.74
CA THR A 138 4.40 -15.27 2.61
C THR A 138 3.01 -14.83 2.14
N VAL A 139 2.13 -14.41 3.06
CA VAL A 139 0.79 -13.93 2.70
C VAL A 139 0.85 -12.52 2.09
N ARG A 140 1.73 -11.66 2.62
CA ARG A 140 1.95 -10.29 2.11
C ARG A 140 2.57 -10.30 0.71
N GLU A 141 3.50 -11.22 0.46
CA GLU A 141 4.13 -11.38 -0.85
C GLU A 141 3.13 -11.86 -1.91
N VAL A 142 2.24 -12.81 -1.57
CA VAL A 142 1.23 -13.33 -2.51
C VAL A 142 0.13 -12.31 -2.80
N ILE A 143 -0.28 -11.49 -1.82
CA ILE A 143 -1.20 -10.36 -2.05
C ILE A 143 -0.56 -9.35 -3.02
N CYS A 144 0.71 -9.01 -2.80
CA CYS A 144 1.45 -8.10 -3.66
C CYS A 144 1.62 -8.64 -5.10
N MET A 145 1.81 -9.95 -5.26
CA MET A 145 1.87 -10.61 -6.58
C MET A 145 0.50 -10.66 -7.29
N ALA A 146 -0.60 -10.79 -6.55
CA ALA A 146 -1.96 -10.75 -7.08
C ALA A 146 -2.34 -9.34 -7.55
N GLU A 147 -1.99 -8.30 -6.77
CA GLU A 147 -2.24 -6.90 -7.13
C GLU A 147 -1.44 -6.43 -8.35
N GLN A 148 -0.27 -7.03 -8.60
CA GLN A 148 0.54 -6.79 -9.80
C GLN A 148 0.08 -7.57 -11.04
N GLY A 149 -1.03 -8.33 -10.97
CA GLY A 149 -1.56 -9.11 -12.10
C GLY A 149 -0.65 -10.26 -12.54
N ARG A 150 0.31 -10.68 -11.71
CA ARG A 150 1.25 -11.77 -12.01
C ARG A 150 0.70 -13.17 -11.69
N LEU A 151 -0.52 -13.26 -11.16
CA LEU A 151 -1.22 -14.51 -10.87
C LEU A 151 -2.49 -14.55 -11.74
N SER A 152 -2.63 -15.61 -12.54
CA SER A 152 -3.69 -15.68 -13.55
C SER A 152 -5.06 -16.03 -12.95
N SER A 153 -5.10 -16.55 -11.72
CA SER A 153 -6.32 -16.79 -10.95
C SER A 153 -6.06 -16.94 -9.45
N GLY A 154 -7.09 -16.71 -8.62
CA GLY A 154 -7.00 -16.93 -7.16
C GLY A 154 -6.70 -18.38 -6.75
N LEU A 155 -6.95 -19.36 -7.62
CA LEU A 155 -6.62 -20.76 -7.39
C LEU A 155 -5.10 -21.03 -7.48
N GLU A 156 -4.39 -20.29 -8.34
CA GLU A 156 -2.92 -20.35 -8.40
C GLU A 156 -2.28 -19.76 -7.15
N ALA A 157 -2.81 -18.65 -6.64
CA ALA A 157 -2.33 -18.02 -5.41
C ALA A 157 -2.38 -18.98 -4.21
N LEU A 158 -3.52 -19.68 -4.04
CA LEU A 158 -3.68 -20.67 -2.97
C LEU A 158 -2.76 -21.88 -3.14
N ARG A 159 -2.53 -22.34 -4.38
CA ARG A 159 -1.61 -23.45 -4.66
C ARG A 159 -0.16 -23.08 -4.34
N LEU A 160 0.24 -21.83 -4.64
CA LEU A 160 1.58 -21.32 -4.35
C LEU A 160 1.82 -21.21 -2.83
N ILE A 161 0.83 -20.72 -2.09
CA ILE A 161 0.86 -20.64 -0.62
C ILE A 161 1.02 -22.04 -0.02
N GLN A 162 0.21 -23.00 -0.47
CA GLN A 162 0.27 -24.39 0.01
C GLN A 162 1.62 -25.04 -0.28
N GLN A 163 2.17 -24.84 -1.49
CA GLN A 163 3.47 -25.39 -1.87
C GLN A 163 4.63 -24.80 -1.06
N ARG A 164 4.60 -23.48 -0.80
CA ARG A 164 5.60 -22.79 0.03
C ARG A 164 5.54 -23.23 1.50
N MET A 165 4.34 -23.47 2.03
CA MET A 165 4.18 -24.01 3.39
C MET A 165 4.71 -25.45 3.53
N GLN A 166 4.52 -26.29 2.51
CA GLN A 166 5.06 -27.66 2.53
C GLN A 166 6.59 -27.71 2.45
N ALA A 167 7.23 -26.74 1.79
CA ALA A 167 8.68 -26.63 1.71
C ALA A 167 9.34 -26.12 3.00
N ALA A 168 8.58 -25.49 3.91
CA ALA A 168 9.08 -24.95 5.17
C ALA A 168 9.09 -25.96 6.34
N LEU A 169 8.46 -27.12 6.17
CA LEU A 169 8.42 -28.18 7.20
C LEU A 169 9.78 -28.88 7.47
N PRO A 170 10.64 -29.18 6.48
CA PRO A 170 11.91 -29.87 6.74
C PRO A 170 13.00 -28.98 7.38
N GLU A 171 12.88 -27.65 7.37
CA GLU A 171 13.88 -26.75 7.98
C GLU A 171 13.77 -26.68 9.52
N ILE A 172 12.62 -27.05 10.09
CA ILE A 172 12.41 -27.06 11.55
C ILE A 172 13.03 -28.31 12.17
N GLU A 173 13.02 -29.47 11.50
CA GLU A 173 13.63 -30.70 12.03
C GLU A 173 15.16 -30.65 12.09
N GLN A 174 15.84 -29.98 11.15
CA GLN A 174 17.30 -29.84 11.20
C GLN A 174 17.77 -28.90 12.32
N SER A 175 17.04 -27.82 12.61
CA SER A 175 17.44 -26.84 13.62
C SER A 175 17.28 -27.32 15.07
N ILE A 176 16.49 -28.38 15.30
CA ILE A 176 16.34 -29.01 16.62
C ILE A 176 17.50 -29.99 16.90
N GLN A 177 18.04 -30.64 15.86
CA GLN A 177 19.11 -31.61 16.02
C GLN A 177 20.48 -30.93 16.26
N GLU A 178 20.72 -29.77 15.64
CA GLU A 178 22.00 -29.04 15.77
C GLU A 178 22.17 -28.32 17.12
N ASN A 179 21.06 -28.00 17.82
CA ASN A 179 21.09 -27.35 19.14
C ASN A 179 21.05 -28.33 20.32
N GLY A 180 20.89 -29.63 20.07
CA GLY A 180 20.83 -30.66 21.12
C GLY A 180 22.18 -31.19 21.58
N GLU A 181 23.26 -31.01 20.82
CA GLU A 181 24.57 -31.63 21.13
C GLU A 181 25.55 -30.71 21.90
N THR A 182 25.25 -29.43 22.07
CA THR A 182 26.20 -28.47 22.69
C THR A 182 25.98 -28.22 24.19
N GLN A 183 25.35 -29.17 24.91
CA GLN A 183 25.16 -29.06 26.36
C GLN A 183 25.27 -30.39 27.12
N VAL A 184 26.21 -31.27 26.76
CA VAL A 184 26.76 -32.24 27.72
C VAL A 184 28.25 -32.46 27.43
N THR A 185 29.11 -31.66 28.05
CA THR A 185 30.48 -32.13 28.34
C THR A 185 30.78 -31.83 29.80
N VAL A 186 30.99 -32.94 30.50
CA VAL A 186 31.34 -33.10 31.92
C VAL A 186 32.72 -32.53 32.21
#